data_AF-A0A9N9I900-F1
#
_entry.id   AF-A0A9N9I900-F1
#
_cell.length_a   1.000
_cell.length_b   1.000
_cell.length_c   1.000
_cell.angle_alpha   90.00
_cell.angle_beta   90.00
_cell.angle_gamma   90.00
#
_symmetry.space_group_name_H-M   'P 1'
#
loop_
_entity.id
_entity.type
_entity.pdbx_description
1 polymer ?
#
loop_
_entity_poly.entity_id
_entity_poly.type
_entity_poly.pdbx_seq_one_letter_code
_entity_poly.pdbx_strand_id
1 'polypeptide(L)'
;EPQKAPELIITWGREKLHLDFTEQGTGSLEETTLKQLKERLKEITGVPVNGQKLIIMIIFKLAIMKDETAALTSFGLQPFSKLLLMGSKPNAKDLAQTTTGSSEEHALITRISQSVEKTRTTLIPQIESFETSVATFLSSEDNDDTVKSKLTETHTCIVETLMQSLLTLDSVDCPPEFETARQKRREAVKFTQGLIERVDEVKEQLLRPDQQNIILPNASL
;
A
#
# COMPACT_ATOMS: atom_id res chain seq x y z
N GLU A 1 -44.55 10.57 18.46
CA GLU A 1 -43.91 10.27 17.15
C GLU A 1 -43.03 9.04 17.31
N PRO A 2 -42.96 8.11 16.34
CA PRO A 2 -41.95 7.06 16.41
C PRO A 2 -40.58 7.72 16.22
N GLN A 3 -39.74 7.67 17.27
CA GLN A 3 -38.34 8.08 17.20
C GLN A 3 -37.68 7.29 16.07
N LYS A 4 -37.26 7.98 15.01
CA LYS A 4 -36.54 7.37 13.90
C LYS A 4 -35.22 6.83 14.45
N ALA A 5 -35.01 5.52 14.33
CA ALA A 5 -33.80 4.87 14.81
C ALA A 5 -32.55 5.56 14.23
N PRO A 6 -31.45 5.67 14.99
CA PRO A 6 -30.21 6.25 14.52
C PRO A 6 -29.68 5.40 13.35
N GLU A 7 -29.59 6.01 12.18
CA GLU A 7 -29.29 5.33 10.93
C GLU A 7 -28.03 5.94 10.32
N LEU A 8 -27.09 5.13 9.80
CA LEU A 8 -25.96 5.63 9.00
C LEU A 8 -26.25 5.46 7.52
N ILE A 9 -25.90 6.50 6.74
CA ILE A 9 -26.08 6.49 5.29
C ILE A 9 -24.72 6.20 4.64
N ILE A 10 -24.54 5.00 4.10
CA ILE A 10 -23.32 4.60 3.40
C ILE A 10 -23.56 4.68 1.89
N THR A 11 -22.82 5.53 1.20
CA THR A 11 -22.80 5.58 -0.25
C THR A 11 -21.72 4.64 -0.77
N TRP A 12 -22.06 3.69 -1.62
CA TRP A 12 -21.12 2.79 -2.30
C TRP A 12 -21.31 2.91 -3.81
N GLY A 13 -20.37 3.57 -4.49
CA GLY A 13 -20.49 3.85 -5.92
C GLY A 13 -21.74 4.68 -6.25
N ARG A 14 -22.76 4.04 -6.83
CA ARG A 14 -24.07 4.64 -7.15
C ARG A 14 -25.18 4.26 -6.16
N GLU A 15 -24.90 3.30 -5.27
CA GLU A 15 -25.86 2.77 -4.32
C GLU A 15 -25.77 3.53 -2.99
N LYS A 16 -26.91 3.66 -2.30
CA LYS A 16 -26.99 4.21 -0.95
C LYS A 16 -27.59 3.16 -0.04
N LEU A 17 -26.83 2.78 0.96
CA LEU A 17 -27.16 1.81 1.99
C LEU A 17 -27.50 2.55 3.27
N HIS A 18 -28.49 2.03 3.95
CA HIS A 18 -29.10 2.59 5.13
C HIS A 18 -28.90 1.57 6.25
N LEU A 19 -28.01 1.86 7.19
CA LEU A 19 -27.71 0.98 8.32
C LEU A 19 -28.40 1.49 9.57
N ASP A 20 -29.42 0.77 10.00
CA ASP A 20 -30.12 1.07 11.24
C ASP A 20 -29.36 0.52 12.45
N PHE A 21 -29.20 1.38 13.46
CA PHE A 21 -28.72 0.99 14.78
C PHE A 21 -29.93 1.08 15.72
N THR A 22 -30.35 -0.04 16.31
CA THR A 22 -31.44 -0.02 17.30
C THR A 22 -30.97 0.69 18.56
N GLU A 23 -31.73 1.70 19.02
CA GLU A 23 -31.44 2.40 20.27
C GLU A 23 -31.49 1.42 21.45
N GLN A 24 -30.39 1.41 22.21
CA GLN A 24 -30.16 0.75 23.50
C GLN A 24 -29.83 -0.76 23.46
N GLY A 25 -28.54 -1.08 23.60
CA GLY A 25 -28.01 -2.43 23.83
C GLY A 25 -26.63 -2.66 23.19
N THR A 26 -26.08 -3.86 23.42
CA THR A 26 -24.87 -4.38 22.75
C THR A 26 -25.03 -4.30 21.23
N GLY A 27 -24.33 -3.37 20.59
CA GLY A 27 -24.49 -3.06 19.16
C GLY A 27 -25.02 -1.65 18.85
N SER A 28 -25.10 -0.77 19.86
CA SER A 28 -25.31 0.67 19.68
C SER A 28 -24.20 1.30 18.82
N LEU A 29 -24.51 2.44 18.19
CA LEU A 29 -23.55 3.25 17.43
C LEU A 29 -22.31 3.64 18.28
N GLU A 30 -22.49 3.79 19.59
CA GLU A 30 -21.42 4.19 20.52
C GLU A 30 -20.46 3.05 20.88
N GLU A 31 -20.93 1.80 20.86
CA GLU A 31 -20.13 0.61 21.15
C GLU A 31 -19.58 -0.07 19.90
N THR A 32 -20.18 0.22 18.74
CA THR A 32 -19.75 -0.38 17.48
C THR A 32 -18.38 0.16 17.08
N THR A 33 -17.44 -0.76 16.82
CA THR A 33 -16.10 -0.42 16.31
C THR A 33 -16.09 -0.34 14.79
N LEU A 34 -15.07 0.32 14.23
CA LEU A 34 -14.88 0.36 12.78
C LEU A 34 -14.76 -1.06 12.19
N LYS A 35 -14.11 -2.00 12.89
CA LYS A 35 -14.03 -3.41 12.47
C LYS A 35 -15.41 -4.04 12.28
N GLN A 36 -16.28 -3.92 13.28
CA GLN A 36 -17.64 -4.47 13.23
C GLN A 36 -18.48 -3.84 12.13
N LEU A 37 -18.33 -2.54 11.88
CA LEU A 37 -18.98 -1.86 10.76
C LEU A 37 -18.50 -2.42 9.41
N LYS A 38 -17.19 -2.63 9.24
CA LYS A 38 -16.62 -3.21 8.02
C LYS A 38 -17.10 -4.65 7.79
N GLU A 39 -17.22 -5.44 8.85
CA GLU A 39 -17.77 -6.81 8.79
C GLU A 39 -19.24 -6.81 8.34
N ARG A 40 -20.09 -5.96 8.92
CA ARG A 40 -21.48 -5.79 8.46
C ARG A 40 -21.57 -5.32 7.01
N LEU A 41 -20.70 -4.38 6.61
CA LEU A 41 -20.63 -3.92 5.22
C LEU A 41 -20.16 -5.02 4.27
N LYS A 42 -19.29 -5.93 4.71
CA LYS A 42 -18.85 -7.09 3.92
C LYS A 42 -20.03 -8.02 3.65
N GLU A 43 -20.88 -8.28 4.65
CA GLU A 43 -22.08 -9.12 4.48
C GLU A 43 -23.08 -8.51 3.48
N ILE A 44 -23.26 -7.19 3.51
CA ILE A 44 -24.24 -6.49 2.68
C ILE A 44 -23.71 -6.26 1.25
N THR A 45 -22.48 -5.78 1.10
CA THR A 45 -21.90 -5.37 -0.19
C THR A 45 -21.09 -6.46 -0.88
N GLY A 46 -20.65 -7.47 -0.13
CA GLY A 46 -19.68 -8.46 -0.60
C GLY A 46 -18.27 -7.91 -0.80
N VAL A 47 -17.99 -6.66 -0.42
CA VAL A 47 -16.65 -6.07 -0.50
C VAL A 47 -15.81 -6.57 0.68
N PRO A 48 -14.61 -7.11 0.45
CA PRO A 48 -13.77 -7.67 1.51
C PRO A 48 -13.24 -6.59 2.46
N VAL A 49 -13.18 -6.85 3.77
CA VAL A 49 -12.75 -5.90 4.80
C VAL A 49 -11.39 -5.25 4.47
N ASN A 50 -10.42 -6.03 3.96
CA ASN A 50 -9.11 -5.52 3.54
C ASN A 50 -9.15 -4.66 2.26
N GLY A 51 -10.20 -4.78 1.44
CA GLY A 51 -10.44 -3.95 0.26
C GLY A 51 -11.35 -2.75 0.53
N GLN A 52 -11.96 -2.67 1.71
CA GLN A 52 -12.84 -1.58 2.11
C GLN A 52 -12.03 -0.38 2.63
N LYS A 53 -12.20 0.76 1.97
CA LYS A 53 -11.76 2.07 2.43
C LYS A 53 -12.99 2.89 2.79
N LEU A 54 -13.26 3.02 4.09
CA LEU A 54 -14.34 3.87 4.58
C LEU A 54 -13.85 5.31 4.72
N ILE A 55 -14.62 6.21 4.13
CA ILE A 55 -14.37 7.65 4.18
C ILE A 55 -15.59 8.27 4.83
N ILE A 56 -15.38 8.98 5.92
CA ILE A 56 -16.44 9.76 6.54
C ILE A 56 -16.62 11.08 5.79
N MET A 57 -17.87 11.46 5.56
CA MET A 57 -18.24 12.69 4.88
C MET A 57 -19.06 13.56 5.84
N ILE A 58 -18.35 14.39 6.60
CA ILE A 58 -18.94 15.44 7.45
C ILE A 58 -18.65 16.77 6.77
N ILE A 59 -19.67 17.60 6.59
CA ILE A 59 -19.66 18.98 6.06
C ILE A 59 -18.23 19.55 5.81
N PHE A 60 -17.84 19.62 4.53
CA PHE A 60 -16.54 20.12 4.01
C PHE A 60 -15.25 19.39 4.46
N LYS A 61 -15.35 18.24 5.13
CA LYS A 61 -14.21 17.39 5.51
C LYS A 61 -14.42 15.94 5.05
N LEU A 62 -13.38 15.39 4.43
CA LEU A 62 -13.27 13.97 4.11
C LEU A 62 -12.13 13.40 4.94
N ALA A 63 -12.42 12.39 5.75
CA ALA A 63 -11.39 11.67 6.51
C ALA A 63 -11.46 10.17 6.23
N ILE A 64 -10.31 9.57 5.99
CA ILE A 64 -10.20 8.12 5.81
C ILE A 64 -10.11 7.50 7.20
N MET A 65 -11.03 6.59 7.51
CA MET A 65 -11.03 5.85 8.77
C MET A 65 -10.04 4.69 8.67
N LYS A 66 -8.99 4.72 9.49
CA LYS A 66 -7.91 3.72 9.48
C LYS A 66 -7.88 2.81 10.70
N ASP A 67 -8.29 3.32 11.86
CA ASP A 67 -8.23 2.57 13.12
C ASP A 67 -9.45 1.66 13.27
N GLU A 68 -9.22 0.36 13.17
CA GLU A 68 -10.27 -0.66 13.24
C GLU A 68 -10.78 -0.91 14.66
N THR A 69 -10.01 -0.52 15.67
CA THR A 69 -10.32 -0.70 17.10
C THR A 69 -11.10 0.47 17.69
N ALA A 70 -11.00 1.63 17.05
CA ALA A 70 -11.72 2.83 17.43
C ALA A 70 -13.24 2.68 17.24
N ALA A 71 -14.00 3.22 18.20
CA ALA A 71 -15.45 3.31 18.14
C ALA A 71 -15.87 4.27 17.01
N LEU A 72 -17.05 4.06 16.43
CA LEU A 72 -17.56 4.95 15.38
C LEU A 72 -17.68 6.40 15.88
N THR A 73 -18.08 6.59 17.14
CA THR A 73 -18.18 7.89 17.79
C THR A 73 -16.84 8.62 17.93
N SER A 74 -15.71 7.93 18.10
CA SER A 74 -14.40 8.59 18.17
C SER A 74 -13.95 9.20 16.84
N PHE A 75 -14.56 8.77 15.73
CA PHE A 75 -14.40 9.41 14.42
C PHE A 75 -15.37 10.58 14.20
N GLY A 76 -16.21 10.91 15.19
CA GLY A 76 -17.24 11.92 15.09
C GLY A 76 -18.49 11.46 14.35
N LEU A 77 -18.72 10.15 14.22
CA LEU A 77 -19.97 9.64 13.65
C LEU A 77 -21.13 9.93 14.59
N GLN A 78 -22.12 10.60 14.03
CA GLN A 78 -23.42 10.87 14.65
C GLN A 78 -24.50 10.10 13.89
N PRO A 79 -25.68 9.88 14.49
CA PRO A 79 -26.86 9.42 13.74
C PRO A 79 -27.06 10.24 12.46
N PHE A 80 -27.43 9.57 11.38
CA PHE A 80 -27.63 10.14 10.03
C PHE A 80 -26.35 10.66 9.35
N SER A 81 -25.17 10.32 9.89
CA SER A 81 -23.90 10.63 9.23
C SER A 81 -23.76 9.91 7.89
N LYS A 82 -23.12 10.60 6.95
CA LYS A 82 -22.85 10.09 5.62
C LYS A 82 -21.44 9.50 5.57
N LEU A 83 -21.36 8.25 5.12
CA LEU A 83 -20.14 7.52 4.85
C LEU A 83 -20.04 7.25 3.35
N LEU A 84 -18.83 7.22 2.84
CA LEU A 84 -18.51 6.74 1.49
C LEU A 84 -17.68 5.47 1.63
N LEU A 85 -18.21 4.37 1.14
CA LEU A 85 -17.48 3.11 1.00
C LEU A 85 -16.78 3.10 -0.35
N MET A 86 -15.46 3.03 -0.34
CA MET A 86 -14.66 2.70 -1.53
C MET A 86 -14.16 1.27 -1.43
N GLY A 87 -14.44 0.48 -2.45
CA GLY A 87 -13.98 -0.89 -2.57
C GLY A 87 -14.74 -1.59 -3.69
N SER A 88 -14.07 -2.50 -4.36
CA SER A 88 -14.66 -3.27 -5.47
C SER A 88 -14.91 -4.69 -5.00
N LYS A 89 -16.05 -5.24 -5.41
CA LYS A 89 -16.31 -6.68 -5.27
C LYS A 89 -15.43 -7.41 -6.28
N PRO A 90 -14.59 -8.37 -5.87
CA PRO A 90 -13.79 -9.16 -6.80
C PRO A 90 -14.68 -10.09 -7.62
N ASN A 91 -14.35 -10.22 -8.91
CA ASN A 91 -15.08 -11.08 -9.84
C ASN A 91 -14.60 -12.54 -9.72
N ALA A 92 -15.29 -13.47 -10.39
CA ALA A 92 -14.92 -14.89 -10.36
C ALA A 92 -13.47 -15.16 -10.83
N LYS A 93 -12.95 -14.37 -11.79
CA LYS A 93 -11.55 -14.44 -12.23
C LYS A 93 -10.57 -14.00 -11.15
N ASP A 94 -10.94 -13.00 -10.37
CA ASP A 94 -10.13 -12.43 -9.29
C ASP A 94 -10.03 -13.39 -8.12
N LEU A 95 -11.13 -14.09 -7.81
CA LEU A 95 -11.18 -15.17 -6.83
C LEU A 95 -10.37 -16.39 -7.27
N ALA A 96 -10.35 -16.72 -8.57
CA ALA A 96 -9.56 -17.84 -9.09
C ALA A 96 -8.04 -17.62 -8.94
N GLN A 97 -7.58 -16.39 -8.71
CA GLN A 97 -6.17 -16.08 -8.43
C GLN A 97 -5.79 -16.30 -6.96
N THR A 98 -6.75 -16.62 -6.09
CA THR A 98 -6.53 -16.83 -4.65
C THR A 98 -6.44 -18.32 -4.34
N THR A 99 -5.67 -18.71 -3.33
CA THR A 99 -5.59 -20.13 -2.90
C THR A 99 -6.93 -20.59 -2.33
N THR A 100 -7.62 -19.72 -1.59
CA THR A 100 -8.84 -20.05 -0.84
C THR A 100 -10.15 -19.74 -1.56
N GLY A 101 -10.10 -19.08 -2.73
CA GLY A 101 -11.28 -18.47 -3.31
C GLY A 101 -11.85 -17.34 -2.44
N SER A 102 -11.06 -16.78 -1.52
CA SER A 102 -11.51 -15.72 -0.62
C SER A 102 -11.35 -14.35 -1.25
N SER A 103 -12.43 -13.57 -1.19
CA SER A 103 -12.41 -12.16 -1.52
C SER A 103 -11.38 -11.37 -0.69
N GLU A 104 -11.06 -11.81 0.53
CA GLU A 104 -10.09 -11.15 1.41
C GLU A 104 -8.65 -11.40 0.98
N GLU A 105 -8.34 -12.62 0.56
CA GLU A 105 -7.05 -12.97 -0.02
C GLU A 105 -6.80 -12.13 -1.29
N HIS A 106 -7.82 -11.97 -2.13
CA HIS A 106 -7.72 -11.11 -3.31
C HIS A 106 -7.44 -9.65 -2.95
N ALA A 107 -8.09 -9.11 -1.91
CA ALA A 107 -7.85 -7.74 -1.48
C ALA A 107 -6.42 -7.53 -0.97
N LEU A 108 -5.86 -8.50 -0.25
CA LEU A 108 -4.46 -8.49 0.18
C LEU A 108 -3.52 -8.54 -1.02
N ILE A 109 -3.76 -9.44 -1.97
CA ILE A 109 -2.99 -9.54 -3.22
C ILE A 109 -3.03 -8.22 -4.00
N THR A 110 -4.20 -7.59 -4.07
CA THR A 110 -4.39 -6.30 -4.76
C THR A 110 -3.59 -5.21 -4.07
N ARG A 111 -3.63 -5.14 -2.73
CA ARG A 111 -2.86 -4.16 -1.95
C ARG A 111 -1.36 -4.34 -2.15
N ILE A 112 -0.87 -5.58 -2.11
CA ILE A 112 0.54 -5.91 -2.38
C ILE A 112 0.92 -5.46 -3.80
N SER A 113 0.09 -5.81 -4.79
CA SER A 113 0.34 -5.48 -6.20
C SER A 113 0.36 -3.96 -6.42
N GLN A 114 -0.53 -3.20 -5.77
CA GLN A 114 -0.54 -1.74 -5.83
C GLN A 114 0.72 -1.12 -5.21
N SER A 115 1.24 -1.69 -4.12
CA SER A 115 2.49 -1.24 -3.50
C SER A 115 3.69 -1.46 -4.42
N VAL A 116 3.74 -2.63 -5.08
CA VAL A 116 4.77 -2.93 -6.09
C VAL A 116 4.66 -2.02 -7.30
N GLU A 117 3.46 -1.79 -7.82
CA GLU A 117 3.27 -0.92 -9.00
C GLU A 117 3.63 0.54 -8.69
N LYS A 118 3.32 1.02 -7.48
CA LYS A 118 3.78 2.33 -7.03
C LYS A 118 5.31 2.39 -7.03
N THR A 119 5.97 1.38 -6.46
CA THR A 119 7.44 1.27 -6.48
C THR A 119 7.97 1.29 -7.92
N ARG A 120 7.36 0.50 -8.80
CA ARG A 120 7.73 0.39 -10.22
C ARG A 120 7.61 1.73 -10.96
N THR A 121 6.52 2.45 -10.76
CA THR A 121 6.21 3.68 -11.49
C THR A 121 6.93 4.92 -10.96
N THR A 122 7.25 4.97 -9.67
CA THR A 122 7.92 6.13 -9.07
C THR A 122 9.42 5.95 -8.89
N LEU A 123 9.88 4.77 -8.47
CA LEU A 123 11.27 4.56 -8.05
C LEU A 123 12.16 4.10 -9.20
N ILE A 124 11.67 3.25 -10.12
CA ILE A 124 12.50 2.82 -11.27
C ILE A 124 13.00 4.02 -12.09
N PRO A 125 12.16 5.01 -12.46
CA PRO A 125 12.65 6.18 -13.21
C PRO A 125 13.68 7.01 -12.41
N GLN A 126 13.54 7.07 -11.08
CA GLN A 126 14.50 7.76 -10.22
C GLN A 126 15.84 7.01 -10.16
N ILE A 127 15.81 5.67 -10.11
CA ILE A 127 17.00 4.82 -10.15
C ILE A 127 17.71 4.97 -11.49
N GLU A 128 16.99 4.91 -12.62
CA GLU A 128 17.57 5.09 -13.97
C GLU A 128 18.19 6.49 -14.15
N SER A 129 17.53 7.53 -13.62
CA SER A 129 18.07 8.90 -13.62
C SER A 129 19.33 9.01 -12.75
N PHE A 130 19.34 8.34 -11.60
CA PHE A 130 20.50 8.30 -10.70
C PHE A 130 21.68 7.59 -11.37
N GLU A 131 21.46 6.43 -11.98
CA GLU A 131 22.46 5.69 -12.76
C GLU A 131 23.06 6.52 -13.88
N THR A 132 22.22 7.22 -14.65
CA THR A 132 22.68 8.09 -15.74
C THR A 132 23.54 9.23 -15.20
N SER A 133 23.18 9.79 -14.05
CA SER A 133 23.93 10.87 -13.40
C SER A 133 25.28 10.40 -12.87
N VAL A 134 25.34 9.20 -12.27
CA VAL A 134 26.59 8.57 -11.83
C VAL A 134 27.49 8.25 -13.02
N ALA A 135 26.97 7.65 -14.08
CA ALA A 135 27.75 7.34 -15.28
C ALA A 135 28.33 8.60 -15.96
N THR A 136 27.54 9.68 -16.00
CA THR A 136 27.99 10.98 -16.52
C THR A 136 29.11 11.58 -15.65
N PHE A 137 28.98 11.48 -14.33
CA PHE A 137 30.01 11.94 -13.39
C PHE A 137 31.31 11.12 -13.52
N LEU A 138 31.22 9.79 -13.58
CA LEU A 138 32.39 8.92 -13.75
C LEU A 138 33.12 9.11 -15.09
N SER A 139 32.40 9.56 -16.12
CA SER A 139 32.98 9.88 -17.44
C SER A 139 33.59 11.30 -17.50
N SER A 140 33.31 12.14 -16.50
CA SER A 140 33.89 13.47 -16.38
C SER A 140 35.23 13.37 -15.65
N GLU A 141 36.29 13.99 -16.19
CA GLU A 141 37.60 14.04 -15.53
C GLU A 141 37.62 14.95 -14.29
N ASP A 142 36.54 15.71 -14.05
CA ASP A 142 36.39 16.60 -12.89
C ASP A 142 35.78 15.86 -11.68
N ASN A 143 36.60 15.65 -10.65
CA ASN A 143 36.15 15.21 -9.33
C ASN A 143 35.57 16.39 -8.53
N ASP A 144 34.38 16.86 -8.91
CA ASP A 144 33.63 17.81 -8.08
C ASP A 144 32.97 17.09 -6.89
N ASP A 145 33.56 17.24 -5.71
CA ASP A 145 33.03 16.73 -4.44
C ASP A 145 31.58 17.17 -4.17
N THR A 146 31.17 18.33 -4.69
CA THR A 146 29.79 18.83 -4.56
C THR A 146 28.79 17.97 -5.33
N VAL A 147 29.15 17.54 -6.54
CA VAL A 147 28.31 16.65 -7.37
C VAL A 147 28.26 15.25 -6.74
N LYS A 148 29.40 14.75 -6.27
CA LYS A 148 29.48 13.47 -5.55
C LYS A 148 28.62 13.44 -4.28
N SER A 149 28.60 14.54 -3.51
CA SER A 149 27.72 14.68 -2.33
C SER A 149 26.25 14.62 -2.72
N LYS A 150 25.83 15.36 -3.76
CA LYS A 150 24.43 15.35 -4.25
C LYS A 150 23.98 13.98 -4.75
N LEU A 151 24.87 13.23 -5.42
CA LEU A 151 24.60 11.86 -5.83
C LEU A 151 24.43 10.95 -4.62
N THR A 152 25.25 11.11 -3.58
CA THR A 152 25.14 10.34 -2.35
C THR A 152 23.86 10.65 -1.57
N GLU A 153 23.43 11.91 -1.54
CA GLU A 153 22.14 12.33 -0.97
C GLU A 153 20.97 11.73 -1.75
N THR A 154 21.05 11.75 -3.09
CA THR A 154 20.03 11.15 -3.97
C THR A 154 19.91 9.65 -3.73
N HIS A 155 21.04 8.94 -3.63
CA HIS A 155 21.09 7.53 -3.24
C HIS A 155 20.34 7.29 -1.92
N THR A 156 20.66 8.08 -0.89
CA THR A 156 20.06 7.93 0.45
C THR A 156 18.54 8.11 0.39
N CYS A 157 18.06 9.13 -0.34
CA CYS A 157 16.63 9.39 -0.52
C CYS A 157 15.90 8.22 -1.24
N ILE A 158 16.52 7.65 -2.27
CA ILE A 158 15.95 6.50 -3.00
C ILE A 158 15.88 5.27 -2.09
N VAL A 159 16.96 4.96 -1.36
CA VAL A 159 17.02 3.82 -0.44
C VAL A 159 15.99 3.99 0.69
N GLU A 160 15.88 5.18 1.30
CA GLU A 160 14.86 5.45 2.32
C GLU A 160 13.44 5.20 1.80
N THR A 161 13.15 5.63 0.56
CA THR A 161 11.83 5.43 -0.03
C THR A 161 11.56 3.94 -0.35
N LEU A 162 12.57 3.20 -0.81
CA LEU A 162 12.49 1.74 -0.99
C LEU A 162 12.26 1.03 0.35
N MET A 163 12.95 1.45 1.41
CA MET A 163 12.77 0.92 2.77
C MET A 163 11.37 1.18 3.30
N GLN A 164 10.79 2.37 3.07
CA GLN A 164 9.39 2.66 3.41
C GLN A 164 8.41 1.75 2.65
N SER A 165 8.70 1.40 1.40
CA SER A 165 7.91 0.44 0.62
C SER A 165 7.98 -0.97 1.24
N LEU A 166 9.17 -1.42 1.68
CA LEU A 166 9.33 -2.68 2.40
C LEU A 166 8.52 -2.72 3.70
N LEU A 167 8.61 -1.68 4.53
CA LEU A 167 7.83 -1.60 5.77
C LEU A 167 6.32 -1.66 5.50
N THR A 168 5.88 -1.05 4.40
CA THR A 168 4.47 -1.10 3.98
C THR A 168 4.07 -2.52 3.58
N LEU A 169 4.92 -3.25 2.86
CA LEU A 169 4.69 -4.65 2.48
C LEU A 169 4.67 -5.58 3.70
N ASP A 170 5.56 -5.35 4.67
CA ASP A 170 5.66 -6.15 5.90
C ASP A 170 4.46 -5.92 6.83
N SER A 171 3.88 -4.73 6.82
CA SER A 171 2.64 -4.43 7.56
C SER A 171 1.40 -5.19 7.04
N VAL A 172 1.50 -5.87 5.89
CA VAL A 172 0.40 -6.66 5.34
C VAL A 172 0.37 -8.03 6.00
N ASP A 173 -0.45 -8.15 7.04
CA ASP A 173 -0.72 -9.42 7.73
C ASP A 173 -1.48 -10.39 6.81
N CYS A 174 -0.82 -11.49 6.49
CA CYS A 174 -1.35 -12.55 5.64
C CYS A 174 -1.55 -13.82 6.49
N PRO A 175 -2.81 -14.22 6.78
CA PRO A 175 -3.14 -15.48 7.42
C PRO A 175 -2.48 -16.70 6.75
N PRO A 176 -2.23 -17.80 7.51
CA PRO A 176 -1.56 -18.99 6.97
C PRO A 176 -2.34 -19.67 5.84
N GLU A 177 -3.65 -19.46 5.78
CA GLU A 177 -4.53 -20.02 4.74
C GLU A 177 -4.36 -19.32 3.39
N PHE A 178 -3.84 -18.09 3.36
CA PHE A 178 -3.73 -17.27 2.16
C PHE A 178 -2.36 -17.41 1.48
N GLU A 179 -2.04 -18.61 1.00
CA GLU A 179 -0.70 -18.92 0.50
C GLU A 179 -0.33 -18.09 -0.76
N THR A 180 -1.28 -17.79 -1.65
CA THR A 180 -0.98 -16.94 -2.82
C THR A 180 -0.62 -15.52 -2.39
N ALA A 181 -1.34 -14.96 -1.42
CA ALA A 181 -1.00 -13.63 -0.88
C ALA A 181 0.38 -13.61 -0.22
N ARG A 182 0.72 -14.66 0.54
CA ARG A 182 2.06 -14.80 1.16
C ARG A 182 3.14 -14.92 0.10
N GLN A 183 2.92 -15.71 -0.95
CA GLN A 183 3.86 -15.86 -2.05
C GLN A 183 4.08 -14.53 -2.78
N LYS A 184 3.00 -13.82 -3.15
CA LYS A 184 3.07 -12.48 -3.76
C LYS A 184 3.82 -11.49 -2.88
N ARG A 185 3.61 -11.52 -1.56
CA ARG A 185 4.34 -10.66 -0.61
C ARG A 185 5.83 -10.97 -0.63
N ARG A 186 6.23 -12.26 -0.60
CA ARG A 186 7.64 -12.67 -0.67
C ARG A 186 8.30 -12.21 -1.97
N GLU A 187 7.61 -12.35 -3.10
CA GLU A 187 8.09 -11.89 -4.41
C GLU A 187 8.24 -10.36 -4.44
N ALA A 188 7.26 -9.62 -3.89
CA ALA A 188 7.31 -8.16 -3.78
C ALA A 188 8.51 -7.69 -2.92
N VAL A 189 8.75 -8.34 -1.79
CA VAL A 189 9.90 -8.04 -0.91
C VAL A 189 11.22 -8.30 -1.65
N LYS A 190 11.37 -9.47 -2.29
CA LYS A 190 12.57 -9.78 -3.07
C LYS A 190 12.80 -8.78 -4.20
N PHE A 191 11.73 -8.37 -4.89
CA PHE A 191 11.83 -7.37 -5.95
C PHE A 191 12.35 -6.03 -5.42
N THR A 192 11.79 -5.52 -4.32
CA THR A 192 12.23 -4.26 -3.71
C THR A 192 13.66 -4.36 -3.16
N GLN A 193 14.03 -5.50 -2.56
CA GLN A 193 15.40 -5.76 -2.12
C GLN A 193 16.40 -5.73 -3.29
N GLY A 194 16.07 -6.36 -4.42
CA GLY A 194 16.92 -6.30 -5.61
C GLY A 194 17.09 -4.88 -6.17
N LEU A 195 16.10 -4.00 -6.01
CA LEU A 195 16.25 -2.58 -6.36
C LEU A 195 17.21 -1.85 -5.41
N ILE A 196 17.18 -2.16 -4.12
CA ILE A 196 18.12 -1.59 -3.14
C ILE A 196 19.54 -2.02 -3.48
N GLU A 197 19.76 -3.32 -3.72
CA GLU A 197 21.07 -3.88 -4.12
C GLU A 197 21.61 -3.18 -5.37
N ARG A 198 20.77 -2.98 -6.39
CA ARG A 198 21.14 -2.25 -7.62
C ARG A 198 21.57 -0.80 -7.34
N VAL A 199 20.83 -0.09 -6.49
CA VAL A 199 21.14 1.31 -6.13
C VAL A 199 22.42 1.41 -5.30
N ASP A 200 22.65 0.46 -4.40
CA ASP A 200 23.87 0.36 -3.60
C ASP A 200 25.09 0.05 -4.47
N GLU A 201 24.97 -0.84 -5.46
CA GLU A 201 26.05 -1.15 -6.40
C GLU A 201 26.49 0.10 -7.18
N VAL A 202 25.53 0.92 -7.64
CA VAL A 202 25.82 2.18 -8.35
C VAL A 202 26.54 3.19 -7.45
N LYS A 203 26.18 3.26 -6.16
CA LYS A 203 26.91 4.10 -5.19
C LYS A 203 28.31 3.57 -4.90
N GLU A 204 28.50 2.26 -4.81
CA GLU A 204 29.83 1.67 -4.63
C GLU A 204 30.75 2.01 -5.81
N GLN A 205 30.23 1.99 -7.04
CA GLN A 205 30.98 2.43 -8.24
C GLN A 205 31.40 3.91 -8.14
N LEU A 206 30.54 4.78 -7.59
CA LEU A 206 30.87 6.19 -7.34
C LEU A 206 31.96 6.37 -6.26
N LEU A 207 32.00 5.49 -5.26
CA LEU A 207 32.98 5.54 -4.17
C LEU A 207 34.32 4.89 -4.54
N ARG A 208 34.32 3.90 -5.45
CA ARG A 208 35.49 3.12 -5.87
C ARG A 208 35.51 2.91 -7.39
N PRO A 209 35.84 3.95 -8.19
CA PRO A 209 35.93 3.81 -9.65
C PRO A 209 37.00 2.82 -10.11
N ASP A 210 38.02 2.53 -9.29
CA ASP A 210 39.23 1.79 -9.68
C ASP A 210 39.11 0.25 -9.72
N GLN A 211 37.95 -0.35 -9.42
CA GLN A 211 37.83 -1.83 -9.35
C GLN A 211 37.16 -2.51 -10.57
N GLN A 212 36.73 -1.78 -11.59
CA GLN A 212 36.10 -2.38 -12.78
C GLN A 212 37.04 -2.65 -13.97
N ASN A 213 38.34 -2.37 -13.88
CA ASN A 213 39.28 -2.59 -15.00
C ASN A 213 40.12 -3.87 -14.89
N ILE A 214 39.61 -4.94 -14.27
CA ILE A 214 40.28 -6.26 -14.26
C ILE A 214 39.27 -7.39 -14.47
N ILE A 215 38.53 -7.42 -15.58
CA ILE A 215 38.18 -8.70 -16.25
C ILE A 215 38.01 -8.45 -17.76
N LEU A 216 39.11 -8.42 -18.51
CA LEU A 216 39.10 -8.92 -19.88
C LEU A 216 39.64 -10.35 -19.82
N PRO A 217 38.84 -11.41 -20.07
CA PRO A 217 39.43 -12.69 -20.41
C PRO A 217 39.96 -12.54 -21.83
N ASN A 218 41.29 -12.39 -21.94
CA ASN A 218 42.03 -12.65 -23.16
C ASN A 218 41.77 -14.11 -23.56
N ALA A 219 40.77 -14.33 -24.40
CA ALA A 219 40.59 -15.58 -25.13
C ALA A 219 41.30 -15.43 -26.49
N SER A 220 42.60 -15.69 -26.49
CA SER A 220 43.39 -16.00 -27.69
C SER A 220 44.64 -16.77 -27.28
N LEU A 221 44.50 -18.10 -27.24
CA LEU A 221 45.36 -19.10 -27.91
C LEU A 221 44.93 -20.51 -27.45
#